data_AF-A0A2R4SAA0-F1
#
_entry.id   AF-A0A2R4SAA0-F1
#
_cell.length_a   1.000
_cell.length_b   1.000
_cell.length_c   1.000
_cell.angle_alpha   90.00
_cell.angle_beta   90.00
_cell.angle_gamma   90.00
#
_symmetry.space_group_name_H-M   'P 1'
#
loop_
_entity.id
_entity.type
_entity.pdbx_description
1 polymer ?
#
loop_
_entity_poly.entity_id
_entity_poly.type
_entity_poly.pdbx_seq_one_letter_code
_entity_poly.pdbx_strand_id
1 'polypeptide(L)'
;IEKEYIENEIMEPFFDKFWIVRNAMDRKNFTLIVDTTVEIANKVGAAKVIKKIVDELKDPSEQFRKMVIQAIQNIINLLGVEDIDQYLEERLIDGILYAFQEQTSDDYFTLLNAFDIIVNKLDIRMKPY
;
A
#
# COMPACT_ATOMS: atom_id res chain seq x y z
N ILE A 1 16.66 -11.73 12.29
CA ILE A 1 15.85 -10.70 13.01
C ILE A 1 14.56 -11.40 13.42
N GLU A 2 14.22 -11.35 14.71
CA GLU A 2 13.01 -11.97 15.24
C GLU A 2 11.78 -11.18 14.80
N LYS A 3 10.75 -11.87 14.28
CA LYS A 3 9.51 -11.27 13.77
C LYS A 3 8.85 -10.33 14.79
N GLU A 4 8.83 -10.75 16.05
CA GLU A 4 8.23 -10.01 17.16
C GLU A 4 8.94 -8.67 17.42
N TYR A 5 10.27 -8.63 17.28
CA TYR A 5 11.02 -7.37 17.39
C TYR A 5 10.66 -6.38 16.27
N ILE A 6 10.48 -6.87 15.03
CA ILE A 6 10.06 -6.01 13.90
C ILE A 6 8.67 -5.44 14.19
N GLU A 7 7.75 -6.28 14.62
CA GLU A 7 6.36 -5.89 14.90
C GLU A 7 6.27 -4.87 16.04
N ASN A 8 7.00 -5.09 17.14
CA ASN A 8 6.84 -4.29 18.35
C ASN A 8 7.71 -3.02 18.36
N GLU A 9 8.91 -3.07 17.79
CA GLU A 9 9.91 -2.00 17.97
C GLU A 9 10.20 -1.23 16.67
N ILE A 10 10.00 -1.84 15.50
CA ILE A 10 10.39 -1.22 14.22
C ILE A 10 9.18 -0.63 13.48
N MET A 11 8.04 -1.32 13.46
CA MET A 11 6.90 -0.92 12.63
C MET A 11 6.38 0.48 12.99
N GLU A 12 6.01 0.73 14.25
CA GLU A 12 5.41 2.02 14.62
C GLU A 12 6.34 3.21 14.35
N PRO A 13 7.62 3.22 14.77
CA PRO A 13 8.52 4.33 14.46
C PRO A 13 8.78 4.50 12.96
N PHE A 14 8.81 3.38 12.20
CA PHE A 14 9.02 3.45 10.76
C PHE A 14 7.84 4.13 10.05
N PHE A 15 6.60 3.70 10.29
CA PHE A 15 5.43 4.31 9.67
C PHE A 15 5.23 5.76 10.14
N ASP A 16 5.41 6.07 11.43
CA ASP A 16 5.27 7.44 11.94
C ASP A 16 6.30 8.43 11.36
N LYS A 17 7.55 8.00 11.14
CA LYS A 17 8.64 8.91 10.72
C LYS A 17 8.91 8.93 9.22
N PHE A 18 8.71 7.81 8.52
CA PHE A 18 9.10 7.70 7.12
C PHE A 18 7.92 7.84 6.17
N TRP A 19 6.72 7.43 6.55
CA TRP A 19 5.51 7.60 5.74
C TRP A 19 4.93 9.01 5.88
N ILE A 20 5.66 9.99 5.36
CA ILE A 20 5.26 11.41 5.34
C ILE A 20 5.27 11.94 3.90
N VAL A 21 4.36 12.89 3.60
CA VAL A 21 4.20 13.51 2.27
C VAL A 21 5.54 14.01 1.69
N ARG A 22 6.41 14.60 2.52
CA ARG A 22 7.72 15.11 2.08
C ARG A 22 8.59 14.02 1.45
N ASN A 23 8.54 12.80 1.96
CA ASN A 23 9.37 11.71 1.46
C ASN A 23 8.87 11.16 0.11
N ALA A 24 7.58 11.30 -0.19
CA ALA A 24 7.04 10.89 -1.48
C ALA A 24 7.46 11.80 -2.64
N MET A 25 7.79 13.06 -2.34
CA MET A 25 8.25 14.04 -3.34
C MET A 25 9.69 13.79 -3.80
N ASP A 26 10.51 13.12 -2.99
CA ASP A 26 11.87 12.73 -3.35
C ASP A 26 11.89 11.31 -3.90
N ARG A 27 12.35 11.15 -5.14
CA ARG A 27 12.33 9.85 -5.84
C ARG A 27 13.14 8.77 -5.13
N LYS A 28 14.27 9.13 -4.50
CA LYS A 28 15.13 8.15 -3.83
C LYS A 28 14.47 7.67 -2.53
N ASN A 29 13.93 8.59 -1.75
CA ASN A 29 13.18 8.26 -0.53
C ASN A 29 11.94 7.44 -0.85
N PHE A 30 11.18 7.84 -1.89
CA PHE A 30 10.03 7.09 -2.38
C PHE A 30 10.39 5.62 -2.60
N THR A 31 11.39 5.34 -3.44
CA THR A 31 11.77 3.96 -3.78
C THR A 31 12.25 3.21 -2.54
N LEU A 32 13.13 3.80 -1.74
CA LEU A 32 13.68 3.13 -0.55
C LEU A 32 12.61 2.79 0.48
N ILE A 33 11.65 3.68 0.72
CA ILE A 33 10.59 3.45 1.70
C ILE A 33 9.61 2.40 1.19
N VAL A 34 9.24 2.43 -0.10
CA VAL A 34 8.42 1.38 -0.72
C VAL A 34 9.10 0.02 -0.58
N ASP A 35 10.36 -0.10 -0.99
CA ASP A 35 11.11 -1.37 -0.94
C ASP A 35 11.26 -1.88 0.50
N THR A 36 11.58 -0.98 1.44
CA THR A 36 11.68 -1.33 2.87
C THR A 36 10.33 -1.80 3.42
N THR A 37 9.23 -1.17 3.00
CA THR A 37 7.89 -1.56 3.44
C THR A 37 7.51 -2.95 2.94
N VAL A 38 7.89 -3.30 1.70
CA VAL A 38 7.71 -4.64 1.14
C VAL A 38 8.52 -5.68 1.92
N GLU A 39 9.77 -5.36 2.28
CA GLU A 39 10.60 -6.25 3.10
C GLU A 39 10.05 -6.44 4.52
N ILE A 40 9.48 -5.39 5.14
CA ILE A 40 8.76 -5.51 6.41
C ILE A 40 7.58 -6.45 6.25
N ALA A 41 6.74 -6.26 5.22
CA ALA A 41 5.58 -7.11 4.95
C ALA A 41 5.97 -8.58 4.75
N ASN A 42 7.07 -8.84 4.04
CA ASN A 42 7.62 -10.18 3.83
C ASN A 42 8.00 -10.90 5.15
N LYS A 43 8.26 -10.16 6.23
CA LYS A 43 8.54 -10.74 7.55
C LYS A 43 7.30 -10.84 8.45
N VAL A 44 6.40 -9.86 8.42
CA VAL A 44 5.32 -9.74 9.40
C VAL A 44 3.95 -10.19 8.88
N GLY A 45 3.73 -10.13 7.57
CA GLY A 45 2.47 -10.43 6.89
C GLY A 45 1.95 -9.22 6.08
N ALA A 46 1.22 -9.48 5.00
CA ALA A 46 0.72 -8.45 4.09
C ALA A 46 -0.38 -7.62 4.75
N ALA A 47 -1.39 -8.27 5.33
CA ALA A 47 -2.54 -7.58 5.93
C ALA A 47 -2.12 -6.62 7.06
N LYS A 48 -1.13 -7.00 7.88
CA LYS A 48 -0.62 -6.15 8.97
C LYS A 48 -0.04 -4.84 8.44
N VAL A 49 0.75 -4.90 7.37
CA VAL A 49 1.38 -3.72 6.78
C VAL A 49 0.38 -2.91 5.97
N ILE A 50 -0.46 -3.53 5.15
CA ILE A 50 -1.47 -2.82 4.35
C ILE A 50 -2.42 -2.05 5.27
N LYS A 51 -2.82 -2.63 6.41
CA LYS A 51 -3.68 -1.95 7.41
C LYS A 51 -3.08 -0.65 7.94
N LYS A 52 -1.75 -0.49 7.95
CA LYS A 52 -1.06 0.73 8.40
C LYS A 52 -1.09 1.86 7.39
N ILE A 53 -1.23 1.56 6.10
CA ILE A 53 -1.09 2.54 5.02
C ILE A 53 -2.34 2.69 4.16
N VAL A 54 -3.35 1.81 4.29
CA VAL A 54 -4.53 1.81 3.41
C VAL A 54 -5.33 3.11 3.47
N ASP A 55 -5.43 3.76 4.63
CA ASP A 55 -6.17 5.02 4.75
C ASP A 55 -5.47 6.18 4.02
N GLU A 56 -4.15 6.08 3.84
CA GLU A 56 -3.34 7.07 3.13
C GLU A 56 -3.59 7.05 1.61
N LEU A 57 -4.32 6.06 1.09
CA LEU A 57 -4.85 6.10 -0.29
C LEU A 57 -5.80 7.29 -0.50
N LYS A 58 -6.31 7.90 0.57
CA LYS A 58 -7.19 9.07 0.52
C LYS A 58 -6.50 10.40 0.86
N ASP A 59 -5.17 10.41 0.98
CA ASP A 59 -4.42 11.63 1.25
C ASP A 59 -4.59 12.67 0.11
N PRO A 60 -4.65 13.99 0.40
CA PRO A 60 -4.76 15.03 -0.62
C PRO A 60 -3.57 15.07 -1.61
N SER A 61 -2.38 14.64 -1.20
CA SER A 61 -1.20 14.59 -2.06
C SER A 61 -1.24 13.40 -3.02
N GLU A 62 -1.42 13.68 -4.31
CA GLU A 62 -1.41 12.66 -5.37
C GLU A 62 -0.11 11.83 -5.35
N GLN A 63 1.04 12.47 -5.10
CA GLN A 63 2.33 11.78 -5.02
C GLN A 63 2.40 10.83 -3.82
N PHE A 64 1.76 11.18 -2.70
CA PHE A 64 1.69 10.30 -1.54
C PHE A 64 0.74 9.12 -1.81
N ARG A 65 -0.43 9.35 -2.41
CA ARG A 65 -1.32 8.27 -2.86
C ARG A 65 -0.61 7.30 -3.82
N LYS A 66 0.20 7.81 -4.76
CA LYS A 66 1.03 7.00 -5.66
C LYS A 66 2.04 6.14 -4.90
N MET A 67 2.64 6.67 -3.84
CA MET A 67 3.56 5.93 -2.98
C MET A 67 2.86 4.78 -2.24
N VAL A 68 1.68 5.07 -1.69
CA VAL A 68 0.85 4.08 -0.98
C VAL A 68 0.42 2.95 -1.91
N ILE A 69 -0.14 3.29 -3.07
CA ILE A 69 -0.66 2.26 -3.98
C ILE A 69 0.46 1.39 -4.56
N GLN A 70 1.64 1.97 -4.83
CA GLN A 70 2.81 1.20 -5.29
C GLN A 70 3.31 0.22 -4.22
N ALA A 71 3.32 0.63 -2.94
CA ALA A 71 3.70 -0.27 -1.85
C ALA A 71 2.69 -1.42 -1.70
N ILE A 72 1.39 -1.11 -1.71
CA ILE A 72 0.33 -2.14 -1.60
C ILE A 72 0.39 -3.10 -2.79
N GLN A 73 0.52 -2.59 -4.02
CA GLN A 73 0.70 -3.41 -5.22
C GLN A 73 1.88 -4.36 -5.07
N ASN A 74 3.04 -3.87 -4.64
CA ASN A 74 4.24 -4.69 -4.49
C ASN A 74 4.07 -5.77 -3.42
N ILE A 75 3.44 -5.43 -2.29
CA ILE A 75 3.12 -6.38 -1.22
C ILE A 75 2.18 -7.49 -1.73
N ILE A 76 1.08 -7.11 -2.37
CA ILE A 76 0.07 -8.06 -2.89
C ILE A 76 0.66 -8.93 -4.00
N ASN A 77 1.52 -8.36 -4.85
CA ASN A 77 2.18 -9.12 -5.90
C ASN A 77 3.11 -10.20 -5.31
N LEU A 78 3.84 -9.87 -4.24
CA LEU A 78 4.79 -10.76 -3.57
C LEU A 78 4.11 -11.82 -2.69
N LEU A 79 3.15 -11.42 -1.84
CA LEU A 79 2.60 -12.25 -0.77
C LEU A 79 1.18 -12.75 -1.05
N GLY A 80 0.50 -12.20 -2.05
CA GLY A 80 -0.91 -12.48 -2.31
C GLY A 80 -1.85 -11.74 -1.36
N VAL A 81 -3.08 -12.24 -1.27
CA VAL A 81 -4.19 -11.60 -0.53
C VAL A 81 -4.79 -12.52 0.54
N GLU A 82 -4.19 -13.68 0.79
CA GLU A 82 -4.77 -14.74 1.63
C GLU A 82 -5.02 -14.30 3.08
N ASP A 83 -4.17 -13.44 3.64
CA ASP A 83 -4.28 -12.94 5.02
C ASP A 83 -5.11 -11.65 5.16
N ILE A 84 -5.63 -11.11 4.05
CA ILE A 84 -6.47 -9.92 4.02
C ILE A 84 -7.92 -10.32 4.36
N ASP A 85 -8.46 -9.77 5.45
CA ASP A 85 -9.86 -9.96 5.82
C ASP A 85 -10.81 -9.07 4.98
N GLN A 86 -12.11 -9.36 5.03
CA GLN A 86 -13.12 -8.63 4.26
C GLN A 86 -13.13 -7.13 4.59
N TYR A 87 -12.91 -6.76 5.85
CA TYR A 87 -12.93 -5.35 6.26
C TYR A 87 -11.75 -4.55 5.68
N LEU A 88 -10.55 -5.15 5.67
CA LEU A 88 -9.38 -4.54 5.05
C LEU A 88 -9.52 -4.50 3.52
N GLU A 89 -10.12 -5.52 2.92
CA GLU A 89 -10.43 -5.55 1.49
C GLU A 89 -11.38 -4.41 1.08
N GLU A 90 -12.50 -4.22 1.79
CA GLU A 90 -13.45 -3.14 1.52
C GLU A 90 -12.78 -1.76 1.58
N ARG A 91 -11.93 -1.54 2.60
CA ARG A 91 -11.14 -0.30 2.73
C ARG A 91 -10.13 -0.13 1.60
N LEU A 92 -9.50 -1.22 1.17
CA LEU A 92 -8.56 -1.19 0.06
C LEU A 92 -9.25 -0.79 -1.25
N ILE A 93 -10.40 -1.40 -1.56
CA ILE A 93 -11.15 -1.08 -2.77
C ILE A 93 -11.65 0.37 -2.75
N ASP A 94 -12.24 0.82 -1.64
CA ASP A 94 -12.70 2.19 -1.46
C ASP A 94 -11.53 3.21 -1.57
N GLY A 95 -10.38 2.91 -0.96
CA GLY A 95 -9.18 3.73 -1.09
C GLY A 95 -8.66 3.83 -2.51
N ILE A 96 -8.60 2.72 -3.25
CA ILE A 96 -8.13 2.71 -4.64
C ILE A 96 -9.11 3.48 -5.55
N LEU A 97 -10.42 3.30 -5.38
CA LEU A 97 -11.42 4.03 -6.16
C LEU A 97 -11.32 5.54 -5.93
N TYR A 98 -11.16 5.96 -4.67
CA TYR A 98 -10.92 7.37 -4.35
C TYR A 98 -9.63 7.90 -5.02
N ALA A 99 -8.52 7.17 -4.88
CA ALA A 99 -7.24 7.57 -5.47
C ALA A 99 -7.32 7.70 -7.00
N PHE A 100 -8.10 6.85 -7.66
CA PHE A 100 -8.33 6.88 -9.09
C PHE A 100 -9.23 8.06 -9.51
N GLN A 101 -10.27 8.37 -8.74
CA GLN A 101 -11.17 9.50 -9.00
C GLN A 101 -10.47 10.85 -8.85
N GLU A 102 -9.63 11.00 -7.84
CA GLU A 102 -8.88 12.22 -7.54
C GLU A 102 -7.58 12.36 -8.35
N GLN A 103 -7.34 11.49 -9.32
CA GLN A 103 -6.17 11.55 -10.18
C GLN A 103 -6.29 12.72 -11.17
N THR A 104 -5.36 13.67 -11.08
CA THR A 104 -5.38 14.88 -11.92
C THR A 104 -4.29 14.91 -12.98
N SER A 105 -3.16 14.24 -12.73
CA SER A 105 -2.08 14.17 -13.72
C SER A 105 -2.33 13.09 -14.77
N ASP A 106 -1.80 13.33 -15.97
CA ASP A 106 -1.82 12.37 -17.09
C ASP A 106 -0.98 11.10 -16.79
N ASP A 107 -0.24 11.07 -15.69
CA ASP A 107 0.53 9.91 -15.24
C ASP A 107 -0.34 8.95 -14.42
N TYR A 108 -1.42 8.46 -15.04
CA TYR A 108 -2.36 7.49 -14.46
C TYR A 108 -1.89 6.03 -14.57
N PHE A 109 -0.80 5.76 -15.31
CA PHE A 109 -0.31 4.42 -15.58
C PHE A 109 0.03 3.64 -14.30
N THR A 110 0.62 4.30 -13.29
CA THR A 110 0.92 3.66 -12.00
C THR A 110 -0.35 3.18 -11.30
N LEU A 111 -1.36 4.05 -11.19
CA LEU A 111 -2.64 3.71 -10.57
C LEU A 111 -3.36 2.60 -11.34
N LEU A 112 -3.37 2.67 -12.67
CA LEU A 112 -4.02 1.67 -13.52
C LEU A 112 -3.36 0.29 -13.41
N ASN A 113 -2.02 0.23 -13.41
CA ASN A 113 -1.28 -1.02 -13.26
C ASN A 113 -1.48 -1.62 -11.86
N ALA A 114 -1.43 -0.78 -10.82
CA ALA A 114 -1.72 -1.23 -9.47
C ALA A 114 -3.15 -1.77 -9.33
N PHE A 115 -4.14 -1.08 -9.92
CA PHE A 115 -5.52 -1.54 -9.95
C PHE A 115 -5.64 -2.92 -10.62
N ASP A 116 -5.08 -3.09 -11.82
CA ASP A 116 -5.10 -4.36 -12.55
C ASP A 116 -4.52 -5.52 -11.72
N ILE A 117 -3.34 -5.32 -11.11
CA ILE A 117 -2.72 -6.35 -10.28
C ILE A 117 -3.56 -6.69 -9.05
N ILE A 118 -4.08 -5.68 -8.34
CA ILE A 118 -4.83 -5.91 -7.11
C ILE A 118 -6.15 -6.62 -7.40
N VAL A 119 -6.88 -6.18 -8.42
CA VAL A 119 -8.14 -6.80 -8.87
C VAL A 119 -7.91 -8.24 -9.32
N ASN A 120 -6.89 -8.49 -10.14
CA ASN A 120 -6.57 -9.85 -10.59
C ASN A 120 -6.13 -10.77 -9.43
N LYS A 121 -5.49 -10.22 -8.39
CA LYS A 121 -5.09 -11.00 -7.20
C LYS A 121 -6.27 -11.30 -6.27
N LEU A 122 -7.26 -10.42 -6.21
CA LEU A 122 -8.50 -10.64 -5.46
C LEU A 122 -9.45 -11.61 -6.19
N ASP A 123 -9.42 -11.63 -7.53
CA ASP A 123 -10.15 -12.57 -8.38
C ASP A 123 -11.65 -12.67 -8.00
N ILE A 124 -12.15 -13.84 -7.59
CA ILE A 124 -13.55 -14.05 -7.21
C ILE A 124 -14.02 -13.16 -6.05
N ARG A 125 -13.09 -12.67 -5.22
CA ARG A 125 -13.38 -11.77 -4.10
C ARG A 125 -13.84 -10.39 -4.59
N MET A 126 -13.54 -10.02 -5.84
CA MET A 126 -13.97 -8.74 -6.42
C MET A 126 -15.45 -8.67 -6.75
N LYS A 127 -16.15 -9.80 -6.84
CA LYS A 127 -17.55 -9.87 -7.27
C LYS A 127 -18.53 -8.92 -6.53
N PRO A 128 -18.38 -8.64 -5.22
CA PRO A 128 -19.28 -7.75 -4.49
C PRO A 128 -19.08 -6.24 -4.77
N TYR A 129 -17.98 -5.84 -5.43
CA TYR A 129 -17.61 -4.45 -5.69
C TYR A 129 -17.86 -4.06 -7.15
#